data_AF-M8AZ31-F1
#
_entry.id   AF-M8AZ31-F1
#
_cell.length_a   1.000
_cell.length_b   1.000
_cell.length_c   1.000
_cell.angle_alpha   90.00
_cell.angle_beta   90.00
_cell.angle_gamma   90.00
#
_symmetry.space_group_name_H-M   'P 1'
#
loop_
_entity.id
_entity.type
_entity.pdbx_description
1 polymer ?
#
loop_
_entity_poly.entity_id
_entity_poly.type
_entity_poly.pdbx_seq_one_letter_code
_entity_poly.pdbx_strand_id
1 'polypeptide(L)' 'MAASVHCAMREAIRAARREFSAESPLTFQMDVPATMADVKELCGLDVVERHLHTLLSKAS' A
#
# COMPACT_ATOMS: atom_id res chain seq x y z
N MET A 1 10.05 20.67 -3.59
CA MET A 1 9.11 20.29 -2.51
C MET A 1 8.32 19.02 -2.84
N ALA A 2 7.76 18.87 -4.06
CA ALA A 2 7.05 17.65 -4.45
C ALA A 2 7.92 16.38 -4.40
N ALA A 3 9.18 16.45 -4.85
CA ALA A 3 10.10 15.30 -4.80
C ALA A 3 10.47 14.88 -3.36
N SER A 4 10.64 15.84 -2.44
CA SER A 4 10.96 15.52 -1.04
C SER A 4 9.77 14.91 -0.30
N VAL A 5 8.56 15.40 -0.56
CA VAL A 5 7.31 14.79 -0.04
C VAL A 5 7.14 13.38 -0.60
N HIS A 6 7.36 13.19 -1.90
CA HIS A 6 7.31 11.88 -2.54
C HIS A 6 8.31 10.89 -1.91
N CYS A 7 9.56 11.31 -1.69
CA CYS A 7 10.56 10.46 -1.03
C CYS A 7 10.16 10.12 0.41
N ALA A 8 9.70 11.10 1.19
CA ALA A 8 9.23 10.86 2.56
C ALA A 8 8.07 9.86 2.59
N MET A 9 7.13 10.00 1.67
CA MET A 9 5.98 9.10 1.55
C MET A 9 6.40 7.67 1.17
N ARG A 10 7.37 7.49 0.25
CA ARG A 10 7.90 6.15 -0.06
C ARG A 10 8.53 5.48 1.16
N GLU A 11 9.33 6.21 1.94
CA GLU A 11 9.93 5.63 3.14
C GLU A 11 8.89 5.30 4.21
N ALA A 12 7.85 6.14 4.37
CA ALA A 12 6.74 5.86 5.27
C ALA A 12 5.97 4.59 4.87
N ILE A 13 5.63 4.43 3.58
CA ILE A 13 4.99 3.21 3.05
C ILE A 13 5.89 1.99 3.25
N ARG A 14 7.20 2.12 2.99
CA ARG A 14 8.15 1.02 3.21
C ARG A 14 8.21 0.60 4.68
N ALA A 15 8.15 1.55 5.62
CA ALA A 15 8.10 1.24 7.04
C ALA A 15 6.79 0.53 7.40
N ALA A 16 5.64 1.03 6.94
CA ALA A 16 4.33 0.40 7.17
C ALA A 16 4.28 -1.05 6.65
N ARG A 17 4.85 -1.32 5.46
CA ARG A 17 4.92 -2.69 4.94
C ARG A 17 5.72 -3.63 5.84
N ARG A 18 6.82 -3.17 6.45
CA ARG A 18 7.58 -3.98 7.41
C ARG A 18 6.78 -4.32 8.66
N GLU A 19 5.92 -3.40 9.10
CA GLU A 19 5.13 -3.56 10.34
C GLU A 19 3.89 -4.42 10.12
N PHE A 20 3.16 -4.21 9.03
CA PHE A 20 1.84 -4.80 8.81
C PHE A 20 1.82 -5.96 7.81
N SER A 21 2.90 -6.17 7.04
CA SER A 21 2.87 -7.16 5.95
C SER A 21 4.21 -7.89 5.80
N ALA A 22 4.35 -8.99 6.54
CA ALA A 22 5.53 -9.85 6.52
C ALA A 22 5.87 -10.40 5.11
N GLU A 23 4.89 -10.46 4.20
CA GLU A 23 5.06 -10.99 2.84
C GLU A 23 4.92 -9.96 1.70
N SER A 24 4.65 -8.69 2.01
CA SER A 24 4.57 -7.67 0.95
C SER A 24 5.95 -7.23 0.46
N PRO A 25 6.17 -7.09 -0.86
CA PRO A 25 7.42 -6.58 -1.41
C PRO A 25 7.75 -5.18 -0.86
N LEU A 26 8.98 -4.95 -0.41
CA LEU A 26 9.43 -3.60 0.01
C LEU A 26 9.81 -2.70 -1.18
N THR A 27 9.86 -3.28 -2.37
CA THR A 27 9.97 -2.59 -3.65
C THR A 27 8.57 -2.39 -4.21
N PHE A 28 8.23 -1.14 -4.52
CA PHE A 28 6.95 -0.79 -5.13
C PHE A 28 7.09 0.48 -5.97
N GLN A 29 6.20 0.59 -6.94
CA GLN A 29 6.02 1.81 -7.70
C GLN A 29 4.98 2.68 -7.00
N MET A 30 5.21 3.98 -7.02
CA MET A 30 4.27 4.97 -6.52
C MET A 30 4.23 6.08 -7.56
N ASP A 31 3.20 6.04 -8.41
CA ASP A 31 3.05 6.99 -9.50
C ASP A 31 2.76 8.41 -8.98
N VAL A 32 2.97 9.41 -9.83
CA VAL A 32 2.76 10.82 -9.47
C VAL A 32 1.67 11.41 -10.36
N PRO A 33 0.66 12.09 -9.78
CA PRO A 33 0.43 12.25 -8.34
C PRO A 33 -0.14 10.99 -7.69
N ALA A 34 0.36 10.62 -6.52
CA ALA A 34 -0.25 9.56 -5.71
C ALA A 34 -1.45 10.13 -4.93
N THR A 35 -2.59 9.46 -4.99
CA THR A 35 -3.79 9.77 -4.21
C THR A 35 -3.72 9.13 -2.83
N MET A 36 -4.59 9.58 -1.91
CA MET A 36 -4.70 8.95 -0.58
C MET A 36 -5.19 7.50 -0.65
N ALA A 37 -5.94 7.13 -1.69
CA ALA A 37 -6.33 5.75 -1.92
C ALA A 37 -5.10 4.88 -2.27
N ASP A 38 -4.26 5.36 -3.19
CA ASP A 38 -3.01 4.69 -3.56
C ASP A 38 -2.11 4.48 -2.34
N VAL A 39 -1.98 5.49 -1.47
CA VAL A 39 -1.17 5.38 -0.25
C VAL A 39 -1.75 4.34 0.72
N LYS A 40 -3.08 4.30 0.93
CA LYS A 40 -3.72 3.32 1.82
C LYS A 40 -3.44 1.89 1.35
N GLU A 41 -3.61 1.63 0.05
CA GLU A 41 -3.35 0.34 -0.56
C GLU A 41 -1.86 -0.03 -0.49
N LEU A 42 -0.97 0.91 -0.83
CA LEU A 42 0.46 0.69 -0.81
C LEU A 42 0.99 0.42 0.61
N CYS A 43 0.40 1.01 1.65
CA CYS A 43 0.73 0.70 3.04
C CYS A 43 0.25 -0.70 3.49
N GLY A 44 -0.59 -1.39 2.71
CA GLY A 44 -1.16 -2.69 3.06
C GLY A 44 -2.27 -2.63 4.11
N LEU A 45 -2.85 -1.45 4.33
CA LEU A 45 -3.91 -1.24 5.32
C LEU A 45 -5.30 -1.74 4.85
N ASP A 46 -5.41 -2.15 3.59
CA ASP A 46 -6.60 -2.71 2.96
C ASP A 46 -6.60 -4.25 2.93
N VAL A 47 -5.62 -4.92 3.59
CA VAL A 47 -5.45 -6.38 3.53
C VAL A 47 -6.72 -7.16 3.90
N VAL A 48 -7.47 -6.69 4.90
CA VAL A 48 -8.73 -7.31 5.32
C VAL A 48 -9.81 -7.16 4.25
N GLU A 49 -9.94 -5.96 3.66
CA GLU A 49 -10.90 -5.67 2.60
C GLU A 49 -10.61 -6.56 1.36
N ARG A 50 -9.33 -6.65 0.95
CA ARG A 50 -8.89 -7.48 -0.17
C ARG A 50 -9.09 -8.97 0.09
N HIS A 51 -8.82 -9.42 1.31
CA HIS A 51 -9.04 -10.80 1.71
C HIS A 51 -10.54 -11.15 1.64
N LEU A 52 -11.39 -10.32 2.24
CA LEU A 52 -12.84 -10.52 2.20
C LEU A 52 -13.38 -10.51 0.77
N HIS A 53 -12.95 -9.56 -0.06
CA HIS A 53 -13.34 -9.51 -1.47
C HIS A 53 -12.95 -10.79 -2.23
N THR A 54 -11.74 -11.32 -1.98
CA THR A 54 -11.26 -12.58 -2.58
C THR A 54 -12.07 -13.78 -2.12
N LEU A 55 -12.52 -13.81 -0.87
CA LEU A 55 -13.39 -14.88 -0.37
C LEU A 55 -14.77 -14.81 -1.01
N LEU A 56 -15.35 -13.61 -1.10
CA LEU A 56 -16.66 -13.39 -1.70
C LEU A 56 -16.66 -13.69 -3.20
N SER A 57 -15.60 -13.33 -3.93
CA SER A 57 -15.48 -13.62 -5.36
C SER A 57 -15.32 -15.13 -5.65
N LYS A 58 -14.78 -15.90 -4.71
CA LYS A 58 -14.69 -17.36 -4.80
C LYS A 58 -15.98 -18.09 -4.44
N ALA A 59 -16.91 -17.43 -3.77
CA ALA A 59 -18.19 -17.99 -3.36
C ALA A 59 -19.30 -17.82 -4.42
N SER A 60 -18.99 -17.20 -5.56
CA SER A 60 -19.90 -16.93 -6.68
C SER A 60 -19.69 -17.90 -7.85
#